data_AF-A0A2J8M8T5-F1
#
_entry.id   AF-A0A2J8M8T5-F1
#
_cell.length_a   1.000
_cell.length_b   1.000
_cell.length_c   1.000
_cell.angle_alpha   90.00
_cell.angle_beta   90.00
_cell.angle_gamma   90.00
#
_symmetry.space_group_name_H-M   'P 1'
#
loop_
_entity.id
_entity.type
_entity.pdbx_description
1 polymer ?
#
loop_
_entity_poly.entity_id
_entity_poly.type
_entity_poly.pdbx_seq_one_letter_code
_entity_poly.pdbx_strand_id
1 'polypeptide(L)'
;MVPSSPAVEKQVPVEPGPDPELRSWRRLVCYLCFYGFMAQIRPGESFITPYLLGPDKNFTREQVTNEITPVLSYSYLAVLVPVFLLTDYLRYTPVLLLQGLSFVSVWLLLLLGHSVAHMQLMELFYSVTMAARIAYSSYIFSLVRPARYQRVAG
;
A
#
# COMPACT_ATOMS: atom_id res chain seq x y z
N MET A 1 42.50 -21.23 -60.49
CA MET A 1 43.02 -21.53 -59.14
C MET A 1 42.44 -20.46 -58.21
N VAL A 2 41.47 -20.89 -57.40
CA VAL A 2 40.88 -20.30 -56.17
C VAL A 2 40.83 -18.76 -56.03
N PRO A 3 39.63 -18.14 -55.94
CA PRO A 3 39.47 -16.76 -55.55
C PRO A 3 39.62 -16.59 -54.03
N SER A 4 40.35 -15.56 -53.62
CA SER A 4 40.56 -15.16 -52.23
C SER A 4 39.27 -14.58 -51.64
N SER A 5 38.59 -15.33 -50.76
CA SER A 5 37.51 -14.79 -49.93
C SER A 5 38.08 -13.82 -48.89
N PRO A 6 37.59 -12.58 -48.77
CA PRO A 6 37.92 -11.75 -47.63
C PRO A 6 37.22 -12.32 -46.40
N ALA A 7 37.96 -12.40 -45.30
CA ALA A 7 37.47 -12.85 -44.01
C ALA A 7 36.25 -12.02 -43.58
N VAL A 8 35.10 -12.70 -43.44
CA VAL A 8 33.92 -12.13 -42.81
C VAL A 8 34.26 -11.96 -41.33
N GLU A 9 34.55 -10.72 -40.93
CA GLU A 9 34.69 -10.32 -39.54
C GLU A 9 33.35 -10.60 -38.84
N LYS A 10 33.34 -11.63 -38.00
CA LYS A 10 32.18 -12.06 -37.23
C LYS A 10 31.91 -10.99 -36.18
N GLN A 11 31.04 -10.03 -36.50
CA GLN A 11 30.53 -9.05 -35.54
C GLN A 11 29.95 -9.80 -34.33
N VAL A 12 30.62 -9.65 -33.19
CA VAL A 12 30.12 -10.10 -31.90
C VAL A 12 28.82 -9.34 -31.62
N PRO A 13 27.70 -10.00 -31.31
CA PRO A 13 26.47 -9.31 -30.96
C PRO A 13 26.75 -8.43 -29.74
N VAL A 14 26.64 -7.11 -29.92
CA VAL A 14 26.62 -6.17 -28.82
C VAL A 14 25.31 -6.43 -28.08
N GLU A 15 25.40 -7.15 -26.95
CA GLU A 15 24.32 -7.31 -25.98
C GLU A 15 23.68 -5.95 -25.72
N PRO A 16 22.36 -5.76 -25.99
CA PRO A 16 21.72 -4.49 -25.73
C PRO A 16 21.70 -4.29 -24.22
N GLY A 17 22.50 -3.33 -23.74
CA GLY A 17 22.48 -2.92 -22.34
C GLY A 17 21.04 -2.60 -21.91
N PRO A 18 20.63 -2.96 -20.69
CA PRO A 18 19.22 -2.98 -20.31
C PRO A 18 18.59 -1.60 -20.46
N ASP A 19 17.58 -1.53 -21.33
CA ASP A 19 16.86 -0.33 -21.70
C ASP A 19 16.54 0.54 -20.46
N PRO A 20 16.74 1.86 -20.51
CA PRO A 20 16.46 2.75 -19.38
C PRO A 20 15.01 2.63 -18.86
N GLU A 21 14.08 2.31 -19.76
CA GLU A 21 12.69 1.94 -19.50
C GLU A 21 12.57 0.69 -18.59
N LEU A 22 13.34 -0.37 -18.86
CA LEU A 22 13.36 -1.60 -18.08
C LEU A 22 13.94 -1.38 -16.68
N ARG A 23 14.99 -0.53 -16.60
CA ARG A 23 15.63 -0.14 -15.33
C ARG A 23 14.73 0.80 -14.50
N SER A 24 13.96 1.67 -15.13
CA SER A 24 12.93 2.50 -14.49
C SER A 24 11.78 1.64 -13.96
N TRP A 25 11.28 0.71 -14.78
CA TRP A 25 10.25 -0.25 -14.38
C TRP A 25 10.69 -1.16 -13.23
N ARG A 26 11.92 -1.69 -13.28
CA ARG A 26 12.46 -2.50 -12.17
C ARG A 26 12.55 -1.69 -10.88
N ARG A 27 12.96 -0.41 -10.97
CA ARG A 27 12.95 0.51 -9.83
C ARG A 27 11.53 0.76 -9.30
N LEU A 28 10.55 0.95 -10.19
CA LEU A 28 9.14 1.11 -9.82
C LEU A 28 8.61 -0.13 -9.09
N VAL A 29 8.85 -1.33 -9.64
CA VAL A 29 8.43 -2.60 -9.03
C VAL A 29 9.14 -2.83 -7.69
N CYS A 30 10.45 -2.59 -7.60
CA CYS A 30 11.18 -2.68 -6.33
C CYS A 30 10.62 -1.69 -5.29
N TYR A 31 10.32 -0.44 -5.68
CA TYR A 31 9.73 0.55 -4.80
C TYR A 31 8.33 0.14 -4.33
N LEU A 32 7.50 -0.38 -5.23
CA LEU A 32 6.17 -0.92 -4.91
C LEU A 32 6.24 -2.09 -3.93
N CYS A 33 7.14 -3.06 -4.18
CA CYS A 33 7.34 -4.21 -3.29
C CYS A 33 7.84 -3.77 -1.92
N PHE A 34 8.79 -2.83 -1.87
CA PHE A 34 9.29 -2.28 -0.62
C PHE A 34 8.19 -1.51 0.13
N TYR A 35 7.42 -0.67 -0.56
CA TYR A 35 6.28 0.04 0.02
C TYR A 35 5.22 -0.93 0.55
N GLY A 36 4.88 -1.97 -0.22
CA GLY A 36 3.94 -3.01 0.21
C GLY A 36 4.45 -3.76 1.44
N PHE A 37 5.74 -4.09 1.49
CA PHE A 37 6.38 -4.71 2.64
C PHE A 37 6.34 -3.79 3.88
N MET A 38 6.75 -2.52 3.74
CA MET A 38 6.68 -1.53 4.81
C MET A 38 5.24 -1.32 5.31
N ALA A 39 4.25 -1.28 4.42
CA ALA A 39 2.84 -1.12 4.78
C ALA A 39 2.23 -2.35 5.48
N GLN A 40 2.90 -3.50 5.41
CA GLN A 40 2.52 -4.74 6.10
C GLN A 40 3.26 -4.93 7.44
N ILE A 41 4.39 -4.25 7.65
CA ILE A 41 5.07 -4.21 8.94
C ILE A 41 4.23 -3.34 9.89
N ARG A 42 3.41 -4.00 10.71
CA ARG A 42 2.56 -3.35 11.70
C ARG A 42 2.87 -3.82 13.13
N PRO A 43 4.12 -3.58 13.60
CA PRO A 43 4.51 -4.00 14.94
C PRO A 43 3.68 -3.29 16.00
N GLY A 44 3.21 -2.06 15.72
CA GLY A 44 2.47 -1.21 16.66
C GLY A 44 1.06 -1.69 17.00
N GLU A 45 0.36 -2.38 16.11
CA GLU A 45 -1.04 -2.79 16.36
C GLU A 45 -1.18 -3.69 17.57
N SER A 46 -0.25 -4.64 17.73
CA SER A 46 -0.21 -5.53 18.90
C SER A 46 0.03 -4.79 20.22
N PHE A 47 0.58 -3.56 20.17
CA PHE A 47 0.84 -2.74 21.34
C PHE A 47 -0.28 -1.73 21.65
N ILE A 48 -1.23 -1.49 20.73
CA ILE A 48 -2.34 -0.55 20.95
C ILE A 48 -3.25 -1.05 22.08
N THR A 49 -3.67 -2.31 22.03
CA THR A 49 -4.54 -2.91 23.05
C THR A 49 -3.94 -2.85 24.47
N PRO A 50 -2.69 -3.29 24.70
CA PRO A 50 -2.07 -3.15 26.02
C PRO A 50 -1.78 -1.69 26.40
N TYR A 51 -1.56 -0.78 25.44
CA TYR A 51 -1.40 0.66 25.72
C TYR A 51 -2.70 1.31 26.21
N LEU A 52 -3.85 0.94 25.63
CA LEU A 52 -5.17 1.41 26.05
C LEU A 52 -5.59 0.85 27.42
N LEU A 53 -5.23 -0.41 27.70
CA LEU A 53 -5.45 -1.08 28.98
C LEU A 53 -4.41 -0.72 30.05
N GLY A 54 -3.36 0.00 29.67
CA GLY A 54 -2.25 0.35 30.53
C GLY A 54 -2.60 1.45 31.54
N PRO A 55 -1.78 1.62 32.59
CA PRO A 55 -2.00 2.59 33.67
C PRO A 55 -2.04 4.05 33.19
N ASP A 56 -1.55 4.33 31.97
CA ASP A 56 -1.53 5.66 31.37
C ASP A 56 -2.90 6.13 30.86
N LYS A 57 -3.74 5.21 30.37
CA LYS A 57 -5.07 5.54 29.79
C LYS A 57 -6.24 4.96 30.60
N ASN A 58 -6.01 3.91 31.40
CA ASN A 58 -6.97 3.32 32.35
C ASN A 58 -8.38 3.05 31.78
N PHE A 59 -8.50 2.65 30.51
CA PHE A 59 -9.79 2.21 29.98
C PHE A 59 -10.12 0.82 30.50
N THR A 60 -11.40 0.60 30.85
CA THR A 60 -11.85 -0.74 31.21
C THR A 60 -11.85 -1.64 29.99
N ARG A 61 -11.49 -2.91 30.17
CA ARG A 61 -11.47 -3.91 29.10
C ARG A 61 -12.81 -3.98 28.38
N GLU A 62 -13.91 -3.85 29.10
CA GLU A 62 -15.27 -3.86 28.52
C GLU A 62 -15.49 -2.69 27.54
N GLN A 63 -15.05 -1.47 27.85
CA GLN A 63 -15.17 -0.33 26.93
C GLN A 63 -14.37 -0.54 25.65
N VAL A 64 -13.13 -1.05 25.75
CA VAL A 64 -12.29 -1.30 24.56
C VAL A 64 -12.91 -2.38 23.67
N THR A 65 -13.49 -3.41 24.26
CA THR A 65 -14.03 -4.55 23.50
C THR A 65 -15.43 -4.30 22.93
N ASN A 66 -16.31 -3.58 23.65
CA ASN A 66 -17.68 -3.31 23.22
C ASN A 66 -17.86 -1.99 22.45
N GLU A 67 -17.03 -0.98 22.70
CA GLU A 67 -17.24 0.36 22.11
C GLU A 67 -16.21 0.71 21.04
N ILE A 68 -14.98 0.20 21.14
CA ILE A 68 -13.87 0.59 20.27
C ILE A 68 -13.64 -0.46 19.17
N THR A 69 -13.45 -1.72 19.55
CA THR A 69 -13.22 -2.84 18.61
C THR A 69 -14.29 -2.98 17.51
N PRO A 70 -15.61 -2.88 17.80
CA PRO A 70 -16.62 -3.01 16.76
C PRO A 70 -16.64 -1.83 15.78
N VAL A 71 -16.28 -0.62 16.22
CA VAL A 71 -16.28 0.58 15.37
C VAL A 71 -15.35 0.40 14.19
N LEU A 72 -14.18 -0.19 14.39
CA LEU A 72 -13.26 -0.51 13.30
C LEU A 72 -13.92 -1.39 12.24
N SER A 73 -14.52 -2.51 12.65
CA SER A 73 -15.06 -3.50 11.73
C SER A 73 -16.28 -2.98 10.97
N TYR A 74 -17.20 -2.30 11.66
CA TYR A 74 -18.40 -1.73 11.04
C TYR A 74 -18.07 -0.55 10.13
N SER A 75 -17.21 0.37 10.60
CA SER A 75 -16.81 1.52 9.79
C SER A 75 -15.99 1.09 8.58
N TYR A 76 -15.13 0.08 8.70
CA TYR A 76 -14.36 -0.46 7.58
C TYR A 76 -15.27 -0.94 6.44
N LEU A 77 -16.31 -1.72 6.75
CA LEU A 77 -17.26 -2.20 5.75
C LEU A 77 -18.02 -1.04 5.09
N ALA A 78 -18.43 -0.04 5.87
CA ALA A 78 -19.14 1.13 5.37
C ALA A 78 -18.25 2.03 4.50
N VAL A 79 -16.98 2.21 4.88
CA VAL A 79 -16.00 3.07 4.22
C VAL A 79 -15.37 2.38 3.00
N LEU A 80 -15.43 1.06 2.92
CA LEU A 80 -14.93 0.29 1.77
C LEU A 80 -15.53 0.80 0.45
N VAL A 81 -16.86 0.94 0.39
CA VAL A 81 -17.59 1.36 -0.80
C VAL A 81 -17.18 2.76 -1.27
N PRO A 82 -17.23 3.83 -0.44
CA PRO A 82 -16.85 5.16 -0.88
C PRO A 82 -15.37 5.26 -1.22
N VAL A 83 -14.48 4.54 -0.52
CA VAL A 83 -13.05 4.55 -0.85
C VAL A 83 -12.80 3.88 -2.20
N PHE A 84 -13.43 2.74 -2.49
CA PHE A 84 -13.35 2.12 -3.82
C PHE A 84 -13.84 3.07 -4.93
N LEU A 85 -14.99 3.70 -4.71
CA LEU A 85 -15.56 4.65 -5.68
C LEU A 85 -14.65 5.87 -5.88
N LEU A 86 -14.01 6.36 -4.80
CA LEU A 86 -13.01 7.41 -4.85
C LEU A 86 -11.77 6.99 -5.65
N THR A 87 -11.34 5.73 -5.50
CA THR A 87 -10.19 5.19 -6.24
C THR A 87 -10.46 5.04 -7.74
N ASP A 88 -11.69 4.68 -8.11
CA ASP A 88 -12.12 4.59 -9.51
C ASP A 88 -12.26 5.98 -10.15
N TYR A 89 -12.67 6.98 -9.38
CA TYR A 89 -12.97 8.31 -9.92
C TYR A 89 -11.75 9.26 -9.96
N LEU A 90 -10.84 9.26 -8.97
CA LEU A 90 -9.78 10.30 -8.87
C LEU A 90 -8.34 9.88 -9.19
N ARG A 91 -8.09 8.71 -9.82
CA ARG A 91 -6.73 8.14 -10.04
C ARG A 91 -5.98 7.89 -8.70
N TYR A 92 -4.79 7.28 -8.81
CA TYR A 92 -4.02 6.74 -7.66
C TYR A 92 -3.46 7.78 -6.67
N THR A 93 -3.28 9.03 -7.10
CA THR A 93 -2.60 10.07 -6.31
C THR A 93 -3.36 10.47 -5.02
N PRO A 94 -4.67 10.80 -5.05
CA PRO A 94 -5.41 11.17 -3.84
C PRO A 94 -5.62 9.99 -2.89
N VAL A 95 -5.68 8.76 -3.39
CA VAL A 95 -5.79 7.56 -2.54
C VAL A 95 -4.56 7.42 -1.64
N LEU A 96 -3.37 7.66 -2.22
CA LEU A 96 -2.11 7.64 -1.48
C LEU A 96 -2.04 8.75 -0.43
N LEU A 97 -2.48 9.95 -0.78
CA LEU A 97 -2.54 11.08 0.15
C LEU A 97 -3.54 10.82 1.28
N LEU A 98 -4.73 10.32 0.96
CA LEU A 98 -5.77 9.97 1.93
C LEU A 98 -5.25 8.89 2.88
N GLN A 99 -4.61 7.85 2.37
CA GLN A 99 -4.02 6.78 3.18
C GLN A 99 -2.95 7.34 4.13
N GLY A 100 -2.04 8.19 3.64
CA GLY A 100 -0.98 8.80 4.45
C GLY A 100 -1.51 9.75 5.52
N LEU A 101 -2.41 10.66 5.16
CA LEU A 101 -3.04 11.60 6.09
C LEU A 101 -3.85 10.88 7.17
N SER A 102 -4.61 9.86 6.77
CA SER A 102 -5.40 9.05 7.72
C SER A 102 -4.47 8.31 8.68
N PHE A 103 -3.37 7.74 8.21
CA PHE A 103 -2.41 7.06 9.07
C PHE A 103 -1.75 8.03 10.08
N VAL A 104 -1.35 9.22 9.65
CA VAL A 104 -0.83 10.27 10.56
C VAL A 104 -1.87 10.66 11.59
N SER A 105 -3.14 10.83 11.19
CA SER A 105 -4.22 11.16 12.12
C SER A 105 -4.47 10.08 13.17
N VAL A 106 -4.33 8.79 12.81
CA VAL A 106 -4.47 7.67 13.74
C VAL A 106 -3.41 7.77 14.85
N TRP A 107 -2.15 7.97 14.49
CA TRP A 107 -1.07 8.12 15.47
C TRP A 107 -1.26 9.37 16.35
N LEU A 108 -1.68 10.48 15.75
CA LEU A 108 -1.93 11.72 16.47
C LEU A 108 -3.08 11.57 17.48
N LEU A 109 -4.18 10.94 17.07
CA LEU A 109 -5.33 10.66 17.93
C LEU A 109 -5.02 9.64 19.02
N LEU A 110 -4.18 8.64 18.72
CA LEU A 110 -3.74 7.66 19.71
C LEU A 110 -2.94 8.34 20.84
N LEU A 111 -2.03 9.25 20.48
CA LEU A 111 -1.22 10.03 21.41
C LEU A 111 -2.09 11.00 22.23
N LEU A 112 -2.89 11.84 21.56
CA LEU A 112 -3.66 12.92 22.18
C LEU A 112 -5.01 12.49 22.79
N GLY A 113 -5.52 11.31 22.45
CA GLY A 113 -6.88 10.90 22.81
C GLY A 113 -7.01 10.47 24.27
N HIS A 114 -7.68 11.24 25.10
CA HIS A 114 -7.97 10.87 26.50
C HIS A 114 -9.39 10.34 26.72
N SER A 115 -10.23 10.33 25.68
CA SER A 115 -11.65 9.94 25.77
C SER A 115 -12.01 8.85 24.76
N VAL A 116 -13.03 8.06 25.09
CA VAL A 116 -13.55 6.96 24.25
C VAL A 116 -13.93 7.46 22.85
N ALA A 117 -14.52 8.65 22.74
CA ALA A 117 -14.87 9.24 21.44
C ALA A 117 -13.65 9.47 20.54
N HIS A 118 -12.49 9.83 21.11
CA HIS A 118 -11.26 10.02 20.34
C HIS A 118 -10.72 8.68 19.83
N MET A 119 -10.88 7.61 20.61
CA MET A 119 -10.49 6.26 20.20
C MET A 119 -11.43 5.70 19.14
N GLN A 120 -12.74 5.97 19.22
CA GLN A 120 -13.70 5.61 18.16
C GLN A 120 -13.37 6.35 16.85
N LEU A 121 -13.05 7.64 16.92
CA LEU A 121 -12.63 8.43 15.77
C LEU A 121 -11.31 7.90 15.17
N MET A 122 -10.35 7.53 16.02
CA MET A 122 -9.10 6.91 15.60
C MET A 122 -9.35 5.61 14.81
N GLU A 123 -10.21 4.72 15.33
CA GLU A 123 -10.58 3.48 14.63
C GLU A 123 -11.27 3.74 13.28
N LEU A 124 -12.06 4.82 13.18
CA LEU A 124 -12.66 5.24 11.92
C LEU A 124 -11.60 5.70 10.90
N PHE A 125 -10.63 6.52 11.29
CA PHE A 125 -9.53 6.90 10.38
C PHE A 125 -8.65 5.72 10.01
N TYR A 126 -8.49 4.79 10.95
CA TYR A 126 -7.74 3.56 10.72
C TYR A 126 -8.45 2.64 9.73
N SER A 127 -9.79 2.57 9.77
CA SER A 127 -10.61 1.83 8.81
C SER A 127 -10.51 2.41 7.39
N VAL A 128 -10.50 3.75 7.26
CA VAL A 128 -10.23 4.45 5.98
C VAL A 128 -8.85 4.07 5.43
N THR A 129 -7.84 4.05 6.30
CA THR A 129 -6.46 3.67 5.91
C THR A 129 -6.41 2.23 5.40
N MET A 130 -7.09 1.30 6.06
CA MET A 130 -7.18 -0.09 5.64
C MET A 130 -7.89 -0.24 4.29
N ALA A 131 -9.02 0.44 4.09
CA ALA A 131 -9.77 0.41 2.84
C ALA A 131 -8.93 0.98 1.68
N ALA A 132 -8.27 2.12 1.88
CA ALA A 132 -7.44 2.77 0.88
C ALA A 132 -6.26 1.87 0.46
N ARG A 133 -5.65 1.16 1.41
CA ARG A 133 -4.57 0.21 1.14
C ARG A 133 -5.01 -0.95 0.24
N ILE A 134 -6.20 -1.49 0.47
CA ILE A 134 -6.74 -2.62 -0.31
C ILE A 134 -7.07 -2.17 -1.72
N ALA A 135 -7.72 -1.01 -1.86
CA ALA A 135 -8.01 -0.42 -3.16
C ALA A 135 -6.72 -0.09 -3.94
N TYR A 136 -5.71 0.49 -3.28
CA TYR A 136 -4.39 0.74 -3.87
C TYR A 136 -3.71 -0.54 -4.36
N SER A 137 -3.72 -1.58 -3.53
CA SER A 137 -3.10 -2.87 -3.88
C SER A 137 -3.80 -3.48 -5.10
N SER A 138 -5.13 -3.46 -5.14
CA SER A 138 -5.94 -3.91 -6.27
C SER A 138 -5.60 -3.15 -7.57
N TYR A 139 -5.55 -1.82 -7.49
CA TYR A 139 -5.22 -0.96 -8.62
C TYR A 139 -3.83 -1.24 -9.19
N ILE A 140 -2.82 -1.41 -8.34
CA ILE A 140 -1.48 -1.79 -8.78
C ILE A 140 -1.45 -3.12 -9.51
N PHE A 141 -2.14 -4.15 -8.98
CA PHE A 141 -2.19 -5.45 -9.65
C PHE A 141 -2.89 -5.35 -11.01
N SER A 142 -3.89 -4.49 -11.13
CA SER A 142 -4.58 -4.21 -12.39
C SER A 142 -3.71 -3.48 -13.43
N LEU A 143 -2.73 -2.66 -12.99
CA LEU A 143 -1.78 -1.98 -13.88
C LEU A 143 -0.59 -2.86 -14.28
N VAL A 144 -0.13 -3.72 -13.37
CA VAL A 144 1.04 -4.58 -13.60
C VAL A 144 0.72 -5.74 -14.55
N ARG A 145 -0.56 -6.13 -14.70
CA ARG A 145 -0.99 -7.29 -15.52
C ARG A 145 -1.31 -7.08 -17.01
N PRO A 146 -1.68 -5.90 -17.57
CA PRO A 146 -2.07 -5.81 -18.99
C PRO A 146 -0.94 -5.38 -19.94
N ALA A 147 0.08 -4.66 -19.47
CA ALA A 147 1.02 -3.97 -20.36
C ALA A 147 2.09 -4.85 -21.02
N ARG A 148 2.19 -6.15 -20.68
CA ARG A 148 3.33 -6.99 -21.11
C ARG A 148 3.02 -8.40 -21.61
N TYR A 149 1.79 -8.89 -21.55
CA TYR A 149 1.49 -10.20 -22.14
C TYR A 149 1.67 -10.22 -23.67
N GLN A 150 1.44 -9.09 -24.34
CA GLN A 150 1.61 -8.98 -25.80
C GLN A 150 3.08 -8.95 -26.29
N ARG A 151 4.07 -8.71 -25.42
CA ARG A 151 5.50 -8.72 -25.82
C ARG A 151 6.20 -10.06 -25.61
N VAL A 152 5.57 -11.00 -24.91
CA VAL A 152 6.16 -12.32 -24.58
C VAL A 152 5.47 -13.44 -25.37
N ALA A 153 4.33 -13.16 -25.99
CA ALA A 153 3.59 -14.09 -26.84
C ALA A 153 3.85 -13.90 -28.36
N GLY A 154 4.89 -13.14 -28.72
CA GLY A 154 5.35 -12.95 -30.10
C GLY A 154 6.79 -13.42 -30.25
#